data_AF-A0A925DKG7-F1
#
_entry.id   AF-A0A925DKG7-F1
#
_cell.length_a   1.000
_cell.length_b   1.000
_cell.length_c   1.000
_cell.angle_alpha   90.00
_cell.angle_beta   90.00
_cell.angle_gamma   90.00
#
_symmetry.space_group_name_H-M   'P 1'
#
loop_
_entity.id
_entity.type
_entity.pdbx_description
1 polymer ?
#
loop_
_entity_poly.entity_id
_entity_poly.type
_entity_poly.pdbx_seq_one_letter_code
_entity_poly.pdbx_strand_id
1 'polypeptide(L)' 'HHLNSRIPFYRLPEVMEHFEELKHVKMTSFKPKDVVACLRLKIWDPEKDQMIRLSEV' A
#
# COMPACT_ATOMS: atom_id res chain seq x y z
N HIS A 1 -0.71 7.00 -9.21
CA HIS A 1 -0.97 7.85 -8.02
C HIS A 1 -2.11 8.86 -8.17
N HIS A 2 -2.34 9.51 -9.32
CA HIS A 2 -3.42 10.53 -9.46
C HIS A 2 -4.69 10.06 -10.20
N LEU A 3 -4.86 8.76 -10.42
CA LEU A 3 -6.02 8.22 -11.14
C LEU A 3 -7.31 8.36 -10.33
N ASN A 4 -7.26 8.13 -9.02
CA ASN A 4 -8.43 8.15 -8.15
C ASN A 4 -9.17 9.50 -8.16
N SER A 5 -8.44 10.62 -8.24
CA SER A 5 -9.01 11.97 -8.30
C SER A 5 -9.82 12.24 -9.58
N ARG A 6 -9.66 11.41 -10.62
CA ARG A 6 -10.38 11.54 -11.90
C ARG A 6 -11.62 10.64 -11.98
N ILE A 7 -11.80 9.75 -11.01
CA ILE A 7 -12.91 8.78 -11.01
C ILE A 7 -13.97 9.29 -10.03
N PRO A 8 -15.19 9.60 -10.49
CA PRO A 8 -16.30 9.83 -9.57
C PRO A 8 -16.52 8.60 -8.70
N PHE A 9 -16.61 8.76 -7.38
CA PHE A 9 -16.65 7.63 -6.43
C PHE A 9 -17.75 6.59 -6.73
N TYR A 10 -18.89 7.01 -7.27
CA TYR A 10 -19.99 6.11 -7.64
C TYR A 10 -19.67 5.22 -8.86
N ARG A 11 -18.69 5.58 -9.69
CA ARG A 11 -18.19 4.75 -10.82
C ARG A 11 -16.94 3.98 -10.48
N LEU A 12 -16.40 4.14 -9.27
CA LEU A 12 -15.18 3.45 -8.86
C LEU A 12 -15.30 1.92 -8.98
N PRO A 13 -16.41 1.25 -8.59
CA PRO A 13 -16.53 -0.19 -8.78
C PRO A 13 -16.44 -0.60 -10.26
N GLU A 14 -17.12 0.12 -11.15
CA GLU A 14 -17.10 -0.14 -12.60
C GLU A 14 -15.69 -0.01 -13.17
N VAL A 15 -14.97 1.05 -12.79
CA VAL A 15 -13.59 1.28 -13.22
C VAL A 15 -12.65 0.19 -12.69
N MET A 16 -12.78 -0.22 -11.43
CA MET A 16 -11.97 -1.30 -10.86
C MET A 16 -12.22 -2.66 -11.54
N GLU A 17 -13.43 -2.92 -12.04
CA GLU A 17 -13.78 -4.16 -12.76
C GLU A 17 -13.25 -4.19 -14.19
N HIS A 18 -13.30 -3.05 -14.89
CA HIS A 18 -12.93 -2.94 -16.31
C HIS A 18 -11.41 -2.91 -16.56
N PHE A 19 -10.62 -2.41 -15.62
CA PHE A 19 -9.17 -2.28 -15.78
C PHE A 19 -8.43 -3.34 -14.95
N GLU A 20 -7.82 -4.32 -15.61
CA GLU A 20 -7.03 -5.41 -15.01
C GLU A 20 -5.87 -4.89 -14.15
N GLU A 21 -5.26 -3.76 -14.54
CA GLU A 21 -4.15 -3.15 -13.81
C GLU A 21 -4.56 -2.64 -12.43
N LEU A 22 -5.85 -2.32 -12.25
CA LEU A 22 -6.39 -1.86 -10.98
C LEU A 22 -6.75 -3.01 -10.03
N LYS A 23 -6.85 -4.24 -10.53
CA LYS A 23 -7.14 -5.43 -9.73
C LYS A 23 -5.94 -5.87 -8.89
N HIS A 24 -4.72 -5.57 -9.34
CA HIS A 24 -3.47 -6.02 -8.71
C HIS A 24 -2.72 -4.91 -7.96
N VAL A 25 -3.45 -4.01 -7.31
CA VAL A 25 -2.85 -2.92 -6.52
C VAL A 25 -2.55 -3.35 -5.08
N LYS A 26 -1.46 -2.83 -4.52
CA LYS A 26 -1.17 -3.00 -3.08
C LYS A 26 -2.27 -2.30 -2.27
N MET A 27 -3.03 -3.10 -1.52
CA MET A 27 -4.04 -2.61 -0.58
C MET A 27 -3.40 -2.41 0.79
N THR A 28 -3.55 -1.23 1.37
CA THR A 28 -3.23 -1.01 2.78
C THR A 28 -4.38 -1.48 3.64
N SER A 29 -4.10 -2.32 4.63
CA SER A 29 -5.10 -2.79 5.58
C SER A 29 -4.96 -2.06 6.92
N PHE A 30 -6.08 -1.85 7.60
CA PHE A 30 -6.13 -1.35 8.99
C PHE A 30 -6.24 -2.47 10.03
N LYS A 31 -5.94 -3.72 9.65
CA LYS A 31 -5.87 -4.81 10.62
C LYS A 31 -4.82 -4.46 11.69
N PRO A 32 -5.10 -4.67 12.98
CA PRO A 32 -4.15 -4.31 14.05
C PRO A 32 -2.74 -4.88 13.84
N LYS A 33 -2.63 -6.10 13.30
CA LYS A 33 -1.33 -6.73 12.99
C LYS A 33 -0.51 -5.94 11.96
N ASP A 34 -1.17 -5.38 10.95
CA ASP A 34 -0.52 -4.69 9.83
C ASP A 34 -0.08 -3.30 10.28
N VAL A 35 -0.90 -2.64 11.11
CA VAL A 35 -0.53 -1.38 11.79
C VAL A 35 0.69 -1.58 12.69
N VAL A 36 0.69 -2.61 13.55
CA VAL A 36 1.84 -2.92 14.41
C VAL A 36 3.08 -3.24 13.58
N ALA A 37 2.95 -3.98 12.47
CA ALA A 37 4.06 -4.27 11.57
C ALA A 37 4.69 -2.99 11.01
N CYS A 38 3.88 -2.03 10.54
CA CYS A 38 4.36 -0.73 10.07
C CYS A 38 5.09 0.05 11.17
N LEU A 39 4.54 0.07 12.39
CA LEU A 39 5.13 0.81 13.53
C LEU A 39 6.47 0.23 13.99
N ARG A 40 6.77 -1.04 13.70
CA ARG A 40 8.03 -1.71 14.06
C ARG A 40 9.19 -1.35 13.14
N LEU A 41 8.92 -0.94 11.91
CA LEU A 41 9.94 -0.56 10.93
C LEU A 41 10.41 0.87 11.25
N LYS A 42 11.73 1.09 11.39
CA LYS A 42 12.29 2.34 11.93
C LYS A 42 13.36 2.98 11.04
N ILE A 43 14.17 2.18 10.36
CA ILE A 43 15.34 2.66 9.59
C ILE A 43 15.19 2.17 8.15
N TRP A 44 15.57 2.98 7.18
CA TRP A 44 15.68 2.57 5.79
C TRP A 44 17.05 1.97 5.51
N ASP A 45 17.09 0.78 4.91
CA ASP A 45 18.31 0.09 4.46
C ASP A 45 18.44 0.22 2.93
N PRO A 46 19.41 1.01 2.41
CA PRO A 46 19.61 1.18 0.98
C PRO A 46 20.10 -0.07 0.24
N GLU A 47 20.79 -1.00 0.93
CA GLU A 47 21.30 -2.22 0.30
C GLU A 47 20.17 -3.24 0.10
N LYS A 48 19.21 -3.25 1.04
CA LYS A 48 18.05 -4.16 1.02
C LYS A 48 16.80 -3.55 0.39
N ASP A 49 16.85 -2.27 -0.01
CA ASP A 49 15.72 -1.50 -0.57
C ASP A 49 14.43 -1.63 0.27
N GLN A 50 14.57 -1.62 1.60
CA GLN A 50 13.43 -1.79 2.50
C GLN A 50 13.65 -1.11 3.85
N MET A 51 12.54 -0.86 4.55
CA MET A 51 12.59 -0.46 5.95
C MET A 51 12.86 -1.68 6.84
N ILE A 52 13.77 -1.53 7.81
CA ILE A 52 14.17 -2.55 8.78
C ILE A 52 13.84 -2.13 10.22
N ARG A 53 13.81 -3.09 11.14
CA ARG A 53 13.67 -2.85 12.59
C ARG A 53 15.01 -2.46 13.20
N LEU A 54 14.98 -1.85 14.38
CA LEU A 54 16.20 -1.56 15.15
C LEU A 54 17.01 -2.81 15.52
N SER A 55 16.37 -3.98 15.60
CA SER A 55 17.04 -5.25 15.89
C SER A 55 17.76 -5.85 14.67
N GLU A 56 17.55 -5.30 13.48
CA GLU A 56 18.10 -5.78 12.21
C GLU A 56 19.22 -4.87 11.68
N VAL A 57 19.61 -3.87 12.47
CA VAL A 57 20.76 -2.99 12.27
C VAL A 57 22.04 -3.73 12.64
#